data_AF-A0A423SYF2-F1
#
_entry.id   AF-A0A423SYF2-F1
#
_cell.length_a   1.000
_cell.length_b   1.000
_cell.length_c   1.000
_cell.angle_alpha   90.00
_cell.angle_beta   90.00
_cell.angle_gamma   90.00
#
_symmetry.space_group_name_H-M   'P 1'
#
loop_
_entity.id
_entity.type
_entity.pdbx_description
1 polymer ?
#
loop_
_entity_poly.entity_id
_entity_poly.type
_entity_poly.pdbx_seq_one_letter_code
_entity_poly.pdbx_strand_id
1 'polypeptide(L)'
;MGEEYSFLERQLRLHKTPTDSLIEAYHLERLLEQERTEATEYGSLFVRVYFNHDSLCVEVLQARNVIPLDPNGFSDPFVVIELLPKRLFPGSGPQQTNVHKKTLHPLFDECFEL
;
A
#
# COMPACT_ATOMS: atom_id res chain seq x y z
N MET A 1 -29.57 -23.67 -12.96
CA MET A 1 -30.49 -23.15 -11.91
C MET A 1 -29.74 -22.83 -10.61
N GLY A 2 -28.81 -23.66 -10.12
CA GLY A 2 -28.08 -23.38 -8.86
C GLY A 2 -27.02 -22.26 -8.94
N GLU A 3 -26.29 -22.14 -10.04
CA GLU A 3 -25.23 -21.12 -10.21
C GLU A 3 -25.79 -19.70 -10.40
N GLU A 4 -26.92 -19.58 -11.08
CA GLU A 4 -27.60 -18.31 -11.31
C GLU A 4 -28.21 -17.74 -10.01
N TYR A 5 -28.73 -18.63 -9.16
CA TYR A 5 -29.24 -18.28 -7.84
C TYR A 5 -28.12 -17.86 -6.88
N SER A 6 -27.01 -18.60 -6.84
CA SER A 6 -25.87 -18.24 -5.97
C SER A 6 -25.22 -16.92 -6.38
N PHE A 7 -25.16 -16.64 -7.69
CA PHE A 7 -24.73 -15.35 -8.21
C PHE A 7 -25.65 -14.22 -7.74
N LEU A 8 -26.97 -14.38 -7.88
CA LEU A 8 -27.96 -13.39 -7.44
C LEU A 8 -27.89 -13.14 -5.93
N GLU A 9 -27.79 -14.19 -5.12
CA GLU A 9 -27.64 -14.06 -3.66
C GLU A 9 -26.38 -13.29 -3.27
N ARG A 10 -25.25 -13.56 -3.94
CA ARG A 10 -24.00 -12.81 -3.73
C ARG A 10 -24.17 -11.34 -4.07
N GLN A 11 -24.81 -11.03 -5.21
CA GLN A 11 -25.07 -9.65 -5.63
C GLN A 11 -26.00 -8.92 -4.65
N LEU A 12 -27.09 -9.56 -4.21
CA LEU A 12 -28.02 -8.98 -3.24
C LEU A 12 -27.35 -8.73 -1.88
N ARG A 13 -26.52 -9.66 -1.41
CA ARG A 13 -25.75 -9.47 -0.18
C ARG A 13 -24.81 -8.28 -0.30
N LEU A 14 -24.08 -8.18 -1.41
CA LEU A 14 -23.14 -7.07 -1.66
C LEU A 14 -23.86 -5.72 -1.67
N HIS A 15 -24.98 -5.60 -2.39
CA HIS A 15 -25.77 -4.38 -2.45
C HIS A 15 -26.45 -3.99 -1.12
N LYS A 16 -26.71 -4.96 -0.23
CA LYS A 16 -27.27 -4.71 1.10
C LYS A 16 -26.22 -4.44 2.17
N THR A 17 -24.94 -4.71 1.88
CA THR A 17 -23.87 -4.54 2.85
C THR A 17 -23.56 -3.04 2.99
N PRO A 18 -23.47 -2.49 4.21
CA PRO A 18 -23.08 -1.11 4.42
C PRO A 18 -21.72 -0.79 3.78
N THR A 19 -21.57 0.41 3.22
CA THR A 19 -20.34 0.85 2.55
C THR A 19 -19.11 0.70 3.43
N ASP A 20 -19.23 1.03 4.73
CA ASP A 20 -18.12 0.91 5.67
C ASP A 20 -17.66 -0.54 5.86
N SER A 21 -18.61 -1.49 5.94
CA SER A 21 -18.28 -2.92 6.04
C SER A 21 -17.63 -3.46 4.76
N LEU A 22 -18.02 -2.93 3.59
CA LEU A 22 -17.35 -3.27 2.32
C LEU A 22 -15.91 -2.72 2.27
N ILE A 23 -15.68 -1.51 2.79
CA ILE A 23 -14.34 -0.92 2.89
C ILE A 23 -13.46 -1.74 3.83
N GLU A 24 -13.98 -2.15 5.00
CA GLU A 24 -13.26 -3.01 5.94
C GLU A 24 -12.92 -4.36 5.31
N ALA A 25 -13.89 -5.01 4.66
CA ALA A 25 -13.66 -6.28 3.96
C ALA A 25 -12.58 -6.17 2.88
N TYR A 26 -12.57 -5.07 2.10
CA TYR A 26 -11.55 -4.80 1.10
C TYR A 26 -10.15 -4.66 1.72
N HIS A 27 -10.01 -3.93 2.83
CA HIS A 27 -8.71 -3.78 3.50
C HIS A 27 -8.21 -5.09 4.12
N LEU A 28 -9.11 -5.90 4.67
CA LEU A 28 -8.76 -7.24 5.17
C LEU A 28 -8.30 -8.17 4.05
N GLU A 29 -8.99 -8.17 2.91
CA GLU A 29 -8.59 -8.96 1.73
C GLU A 29 -7.19 -8.56 1.24
N ARG A 30 -6.90 -7.25 1.17
CA ARG A 30 -5.56 -6.75 0.79
C ARG A 30 -4.46 -7.15 1.78
N LEU A 31 -4.75 -7.18 3.08
CA LEU A 31 -3.78 -7.65 4.08
C LEU A 31 -3.45 -9.13 3.85
N LEU A 32 -4.47 -9.96 3.61
CA LEU A 32 -4.28 -11.39 3.33
C LEU A 32 -3.50 -11.62 2.03
N GLU A 33 -3.75 -10.84 0.98
CA GLU A 33 -2.96 -10.88 -0.25
C GLU A 33 -1.49 -10.57 0.00
N GLN A 34 -1.20 -9.54 0.82
CA GLN A 34 0.16 -9.17 1.18
C GLN A 34 0.87 -10.27 1.98
N GLU A 35 0.21 -10.86 2.98
CA GLU A 35 0.76 -11.96 3.77
C GLU A 35 1.07 -13.21 2.92
N ARG A 36 0.27 -13.45 1.88
CA ARG A 36 0.46 -14.56 0.94
C ARG A 36 1.50 -14.28 -0.14
N THR A 37 1.98 -13.03 -0.26
CA THR A 37 2.93 -12.64 -1.29
C THR A 37 4.35 -12.98 -0.83
N GLU A 38 4.94 -14.03 -1.41
CA GLU A 38 6.31 -14.46 -1.08
C GLU A 38 7.39 -13.72 -1.88
N ALA A 39 7.08 -13.32 -3.11
CA ALA A 39 8.01 -12.62 -3.99
C ALA A 39 7.28 -11.66 -4.93
N THR A 40 7.94 -10.55 -5.28
CA THR A 40 7.44 -9.55 -6.22
C THR A 40 8.49 -9.23 -7.27
N GLU A 41 8.08 -9.01 -8.51
CA GLU A 41 8.97 -8.54 -9.58
C GLU A 41 9.42 -7.08 -9.40
N TYR A 42 8.68 -6.30 -8.61
CA TYR A 42 8.85 -4.86 -8.43
C TYR A 42 10.03 -4.41 -7.55
N GLY A 43 10.86 -5.35 -7.10
CA GLY A 43 11.96 -5.09 -6.17
C GLY A 43 11.57 -5.19 -4.70
N SER A 44 12.41 -4.66 -3.81
CA SER A 44 12.20 -4.71 -2.35
C SER A 44 12.42 -3.34 -1.74
N LEU A 45 11.52 -2.95 -0.83
CA LEU A 45 11.60 -1.70 -0.07
C LEU A 45 11.95 -2.02 1.38
N PHE A 46 12.94 -1.32 1.92
CA PHE A 46 13.35 -1.42 3.31
C PHE A 46 12.77 -0.23 4.08
N VAL A 47 11.89 -0.54 5.03
CA VAL A 47 11.26 0.43 5.92
C VAL A 47 11.48 0.03 7.37
N ARG A 48 11.56 1.02 8.26
CA ARG A 48 11.50 0.81 9.70
C ARG A 48 10.32 1.59 10.25
N VAL A 49 9.48 0.92 11.02
CA VAL A 49 8.25 1.50 11.57
C VAL A 49 8.23 1.26 13.07
N TYR A 50 8.02 2.31 13.86
CA TYR A 50 7.99 2.23 15.32
C TYR A 50 7.17 3.37 15.91
N PHE A 51 6.69 3.19 17.14
CA PHE A 51 6.08 4.27 17.90
C PHE A 51 7.14 5.00 18.71
N ASN A 52 7.12 6.33 18.62
CA ASN A 52 7.87 7.22 19.49
C ASN A 52 6.87 8.09 20.25
N HIS A 53 6.68 7.80 21.54
CA HIS A 53 5.57 8.36 22.33
C HIS A 53 4.21 8.15 21.65
N ASP A 54 3.53 9.23 21.30
CA ASP A 54 2.19 9.22 20.68
C ASP A 54 2.25 9.38 19.15
N SER A 55 3.43 9.28 18.54
CA SER A 55 3.64 9.45 17.11
C SER A 55 4.13 8.16 16.45
N LEU A 56 3.60 7.85 15.27
CA LEU A 56 4.08 6.73 14.46
C LEU A 56 5.23 7.22 13.58
N CYS A 57 6.43 6.73 13.82
CA CYS A 57 7.60 7.04 13.02
C CYS A 57 7.76 6.01 11.90
N VAL A 58 7.87 6.49 10.67
CA VAL A 58 8.13 5.69 9.48
C VAL A 58 9.43 6.18 8.84
N GLU A 59 10.43 5.32 8.82
CA GLU A 59 11.69 5.56 8.12
C GLU A 59 11.71 4.78 6.82
N VAL A 60 11.82 5.48 5.70
CA VAL A 60 12.01 4.91 4.37
C VAL A 60 13.50 4.94 4.07
N LEU A 61 14.13 3.76 4.07
CA LEU A 61 15.59 3.65 4.00
C LEU A 61 16.07 3.56 2.55
N GLN A 62 15.76 2.45 1.88
CA GLN A 62 16.21 2.18 0.51
C GLN A 62 15.25 1.24 -0.20
N ALA A 63 15.26 1.27 -1.53
CA ALA A 63 14.73 0.19 -2.34
C ALA A 63 15.85 -0.49 -3.15
N ARG A 64 15.64 -1.74 -3.53
CA ARG A 64 16.59 -2.52 -4.35
C ARG A 64 15.86 -3.25 -5.45
N ASN A 65 16.51 -3.35 -6.62
CA ASN A 65 16.00 -4.07 -7.79
C ASN A 65 14.62 -3.55 -8.22
N VAL A 66 14.40 -2.24 -8.12
CA VAL A 66 13.19 -1.62 -8.69
C VAL A 66 13.17 -1.91 -10.18
N ILE A 67 11.99 -2.19 -10.74
CA ILE A 67 11.89 -2.47 -12.16
C ILE A 67 12.21 -1.23 -13.00
N PRO A 68 12.92 -1.39 -14.12
CA PRO A 68 13.13 -0.31 -15.07
C PRO A 68 11.86 -0.08 -15.88
N LEU A 69 11.24 1.09 -15.72
CA LEU A 69 10.03 1.47 -16.44
C LEU A 69 10.29 2.54 -17.50
N ASP A 70 11.42 3.25 -17.43
CA ASP A 70 11.75 4.30 -18.38
C ASP A 70 12.57 3.76 -19.58
N PRO A 71 12.46 4.39 -20.77
CA PRO A 71 13.22 3.99 -21.96
C PRO A 71 14.75 4.00 -21.80
N ASN A 72 15.24 4.70 -20.77
CA ASN A 72 16.66 4.77 -20.44
C ASN A 72 17.18 3.51 -19.69
N GLY A 73 16.30 2.55 -19.38
CA GLY A 73 16.62 1.34 -18.62
C GLY A 73 16.68 1.52 -17.10
N PHE A 74 16.15 2.64 -16.60
CA PHE A 74 16.06 2.99 -15.17
C PHE A 74 14.61 3.37 -14.81
N SER A 75 14.44 3.90 -13.60
CA SER A 75 13.19 4.50 -13.11
C SER A 75 13.53 5.74 -12.28
N ASP A 76 12.51 6.55 -12.01
CA ASP A 76 12.56 7.69 -11.08
C ASP A 76 11.75 7.39 -9.78
N PRO A 77 12.18 6.44 -8.93
CA PRO A 77 11.37 5.97 -7.80
C PRO A 77 11.16 7.02 -6.69
N PHE A 78 10.00 6.91 -6.04
CA PHE A 78 9.60 7.59 -4.80
C PHE A 78 8.62 6.69 -4.03
N VAL A 79 8.44 6.95 -2.74
CA VAL A 79 7.51 6.21 -1.88
C VAL A 79 6.42 7.15 -1.38
N VAL A 80 5.17 6.68 -1.42
CA VAL A 80 4.02 7.36 -0.80
C VAL A 80 3.60 6.58 0.44
N ILE A 81 3.36 7.28 1.53
CA ILE A 81 2.96 6.75 2.82
C ILE A 81 1.55 7.24 3.12
N GLU A 82 0.63 6.32 3.36
CA GLU A 82 -0.77 6.61 3.69
C GLU A 82 -1.25 5.74 4.86
N LEU A 83 -2.00 6.33 5.79
CA LEU A 83 -2.74 5.57 6.80
C LEU A 83 -4.12 5.18 6.27
N LEU A 84 -4.40 3.88 6.30
CA LEU A 84 -5.65 3.29 5.84
C LEU A 84 -6.34 2.55 7.01
N PRO A 85 -7.69 2.55 7.08
CA PRO A 85 -8.63 3.20 6.16
C PRO A 85 -8.69 4.72 6.35
N LYS A 86 -8.72 5.51 5.26
CA LYS A 86 -8.66 6.99 5.30
C LYS A 86 -9.70 7.65 6.23
N ARG A 87 -10.87 7.04 6.36
CA ARG A 87 -11.96 7.49 7.26
C ARG A 87 -11.60 7.45 8.75
N LEU A 88 -10.67 6.57 9.16
CA LEU A 88 -10.16 6.50 10.53
C LEU A 88 -9.05 7.52 10.80
N PHE A 89 -8.41 8.04 9.75
CA PHE A 89 -7.27 8.96 9.84
C PHE A 89 -7.52 10.25 9.02
N PRO A 90 -8.61 11.01 9.28
CA PRO A 90 -9.01 12.15 8.45
C PRO A 90 -8.02 13.32 8.46
N GLY A 91 -7.11 13.39 9.45
CA GLY A 91 -6.06 14.40 9.56
C GLY A 91 -4.69 13.97 9.02
N SER A 92 -4.52 12.69 8.69
CA SER A 92 -3.23 12.13 8.26
C SER A 92 -3.23 12.00 6.73
N GLY A 93 -2.91 13.10 6.05
CA GLY A 93 -2.78 13.12 4.60
C GLY A 93 -1.62 12.26 4.08
N PRO A 94 -1.61 11.90 2.79
CA PRO A 94 -0.49 11.20 2.17
C PRO A 94 0.80 12.01 2.32
N GLN A 95 1.88 11.34 2.69
CA GLN A 95 3.23 11.88 2.67
C GLN A 95 4.05 11.16 1.60
N GLN A 96 5.09 11.79 1.08
CA GLN A 96 5.92 11.18 0.03
C GLN A 96 7.38 11.54 0.22
N THR A 97 8.26 10.64 -0.22
CA THR A 97 9.69 10.92 -0.33
C THR A 97 9.98 11.85 -1.50
N ASN A 98 11.21 12.34 -1.55
CA ASN A 98 11.76 12.92 -2.77
C ASN A 98 11.83 11.86 -3.88
N VAL A 99 11.84 12.35 -5.12
CA VAL A 99 12.00 11.52 -6.30
C VAL A 99 13.48 11.34 -6.59
N HIS A 100 13.95 10.10 -6.66
CA HIS A 100 15.34 9.77 -6.98
C HIS A 100 15.44 9.47 -8.48
N LYS A 101 16.24 10.26 -9.20
CA LYS A 101 16.31 10.16 -10.66
C LYS A 101 17.18 9.01 -11.15
N LYS A 102 16.74 8.32 -12.20
CA LYS A 102 17.51 7.35 -12.99
C LYS A 102 18.23 6.32 -12.11
N THR A 103 17.49 5.65 -11.23
CA THR A 103 18.04 4.63 -10.34
C THR A 103 17.07 3.48 -10.12
N LEU A 104 17.61 2.27 -9.99
CA LEU A 104 16.86 1.07 -9.60
C LEU A 104 17.13 0.67 -8.14
N HIS A 105 17.97 1.45 -7.44
CA HIS A 105 18.41 1.23 -6.07
C HIS A 105 18.43 2.57 -5.30
N PRO A 106 17.30 3.25 -5.13
CA PRO A 106 17.26 4.52 -4.43
C PRO A 106 17.62 4.35 -2.94
N LEU A 107 18.43 5.27 -2.43
CA LEU A 107 18.65 5.50 -1.00
C LEU A 107 17.83 6.74 -0.64
N PHE A 108 16.72 6.53 0.07
CA PHE A 108 15.82 7.60 0.48
C PHE A 108 16.34 8.25 1.77
N ASP A 109 16.58 7.44 2.80
CA ASP A 109 16.97 7.88 4.16
C ASP A 109 16.08 9.01 4.71
N GLU A 110 14.76 8.91 4.46
CA GLU A 110 13.76 9.90 4.88
C GLU A 110 12.94 9.37 6.06
N CYS A 111 12.64 10.26 7.02
CA CYS A 111 11.86 9.94 8.22
C CYS A 111 10.59 10.79 8.26
N PHE A 112 9.48 10.13 8.59
CA PHE A 112 8.15 10.70 8.63
C PHE A 112 7.53 10.43 10.00
N GLU A 113 6.90 11.46 10.58
CA GLU A 113 6.09 11.34 11.79
C GLU A 113 4.61 11.50 11.38
N LEU A 114 3.82 10.48 11.68
CA LEU A 114 2.40 10.37 11.33
C LEU A 114 1.49 10.49 12.55
#